data_AF-A0A6S7LTF5-F1
#
_entry.id   AF-A0A6S7LTF5-F1
#
_cell.length_a   1.000
_cell.length_b   1.000
_cell.length_c   1.000
_cell.angle_alpha   90.00
_cell.angle_beta   90.00
_cell.angle_gamma   90.00
#
_symmetry.space_group_name_H-M   'P 1'
#
loop_
_entity.id
_entity.type
_entity.pdbx_description
1 polymer ?
#
loop_
_entity_poly.entity_id
_entity_poly.type
_entity_poly.pdbx_seq_one_letter_code
_entity_poly.pdbx_strand_id
1 'polypeptide(L)' 'MRYYVKPAISRSPDYLLLHVGTNDLKRQTPQQIAGSISTLCQEIVKESPNTKIVLSKVITRSDDSSLDSKIKELNCKLSQ' A
#
# COMPACT_ATOMS: atom_id res chain seq x y z
N MET A 1 -3.04 -2.99 9.20
CA MET A 1 -2.66 -3.55 7.89
C MET A 1 -1.97 -4.91 8.00
N ARG A 2 -0.98 -5.07 8.88
CA ARG A 2 -0.14 -6.28 9.00
C ARG A 2 -0.85 -7.65 9.09
N TYR A 3 -1.96 -7.76 9.82
CA TYR A 3 -2.62 -9.07 9.97
C TYR A 3 -3.37 -9.55 8.73
N TYR A 4 -3.75 -8.64 7.83
CA TYR A 4 -4.54 -8.98 6.63
C TYR A 4 -3.73 -9.70 5.56
N VAL A 5 -2.39 -9.54 5.55
CA VAL A 5 -1.52 -10.14 4.52
C VAL A 5 -1.04 -11.54 4.87
N LYS A 6 -0.99 -11.91 6.17
CA LYS A 6 -0.43 -13.19 6.62
C LYS A 6 -1.02 -14.43 5.94
N PRO A 7 -2.35 -14.58 5.77
CA PRO A 7 -2.92 -15.74 5.10
C PRO A 7 -2.58 -15.83 3.61
N ALA A 8 -2.29 -14.69 2.97
CA ALA A 8 -1.88 -14.65 1.57
C ALA A 8 -0.42 -15.06 1.44
N ILE A 9 0.45 -14.52 2.31
CA ILE A 9 1.89 -14.83 2.34
C ILE A 9 2.13 -16.31 2.66
N SER A 10 1.33 -16.91 3.56
CA SER A 10 1.50 -18.33 3.95
C SER A 10 1.27 -19.32 2.81
N ARG A 11 0.73 -18.87 1.67
CA ARG A 11 0.57 -19.68 0.46
C ARG A 11 1.78 -19.59 -0.47
N SER A 12 2.83 -18.86 -0.08
CA SER A 12 4.04 -18.64 -0.87
C SER A 12 3.79 -18.19 -2.30
N PRO A 13 3.01 -17.12 -2.53
CA PRO A 13 2.70 -16.68 -3.88
C PRO A 13 3.95 -16.14 -4.58
N ASP A 14 4.05 -16.34 -5.89
CA ASP A 14 5.09 -15.72 -6.72
C ASP A 14 4.98 -14.20 -6.74
N TYR A 15 3.73 -13.69 -6.76
CA TYR A 15 3.41 -12.28 -6.83
C TYR A 15 2.33 -11.90 -5.81
N LEU A 16 2.53 -10.77 -5.13
CA LEU A 16 1.55 -10.17 -4.24
C LEU A 16 1.26 -8.74 -4.69
N LEU A 17 0.05 -8.51 -5.19
CA LEU A 17 -0.44 -7.18 -5.55
C LEU A 17 -1.04 -6.49 -4.32
N LEU A 18 -0.45 -5.36 -3.91
CA LEU A 18 -0.99 -4.52 -2.84
C LEU A 18 -1.68 -3.30 -3.43
N HIS A 19 -2.98 -3.18 -3.16
CA HIS A 19 -3.78 -2.00 -3.48
C HIS A 19 -4.40 -1.47 -2.17
N VAL A 20 -3.67 -0.58 -1.49
CA VAL A 20 -3.96 -0.12 -0.13
C VAL A 20 -3.72 1.38 0.02
N GLY A 21 -4.32 2.00 1.05
CA GLY A 21 -4.09 3.41 1.41
C GLY A 21 -5.31 4.33 1.23
N THR A 22 -6.33 3.93 0.45
CA THR A 22 -7.49 4.79 0.15
C THR A 22 -8.26 5.22 1.40
N ASN A 23 -8.44 4.31 2.36
CA ASN A 23 -9.20 4.59 3.59
C ASN A 23 -8.43 5.45 4.58
N ASP A 24 -7.10 5.42 4.49
CA ASP A 24 -6.19 6.09 5.41
C ASP A 24 -6.06 7.59 5.09
N LEU A 25 -6.29 8.00 3.83
CA LEU A 25 -6.20 9.38 3.35
C LEU A 25 -7.08 10.40 4.10
N LYS A 26 -8.17 9.93 4.72
CA LYS A 26 -9.06 10.77 5.54
C LYS A 26 -8.45 11.12 6.90
N ARG A 27 -7.52 10.31 7.41
CA ARG A 27 -7.01 10.38 8.78
C ARG A 27 -5.51 10.58 8.87
N GLN A 28 -4.78 10.29 7.80
CA GLN A 28 -3.32 10.29 7.76
C GLN A 28 -2.81 11.11 6.58
N THR A 29 -1.57 11.57 6.69
CA THR A 29 -0.88 12.27 5.60
C THR A 29 -0.34 11.25 4.57
N PRO A 30 -0.16 11.65 3.30
CA PRO A 30 0.49 10.80 2.30
C PRO A 30 1.85 10.24 2.75
N GLN A 31 2.62 11.02 3.50
CA GLN A 31 3.91 10.58 4.07
C GLN A 31 3.74 9.43 5.07
N GLN A 32 2.77 9.54 6.00
CA GLN A 32 2.50 8.49 6.99
C GLN A 32 2.01 7.19 6.34
N ILE A 33 1.17 7.33 5.32
CA ILE A 33 0.62 6.19 4.56
C ILE A 33 1.76 5.50 3.79
N ALA A 34 2.58 6.25 3.04
CA ALA A 34 3.72 5.70 2.32
C ALA A 34 4.71 4.98 3.26
N GLY A 35 4.99 5.56 4.43
CA GLY A 35 5.83 4.91 5.45
C GLY A 35 5.23 3.59 5.93
N SER A 36 3.93 3.56 6.22
CA SER A 36 3.23 2.35 6.67
C SER A 36 3.22 1.25 5.59
N ILE A 37 3.04 1.62 4.32
CA ILE A 37 3.12 0.69 3.19
C ILE A 37 4.54 0.15 3.04
N SER A 38 5.56 0.99 3.16
CA SER A 38 6.96 0.59 3.07
C SER A 38 7.33 -0.40 4.19
N THR A 39 6.91 -0.12 5.44
CA THR A 39 7.07 -1.06 6.56
C THR A 39 6.37 -2.39 6.29
N LEU A 40 5.15 -2.37 5.74
CA LEU A 40 4.43 -3.60 5.37
C LEU A 40 5.19 -4.41 4.32
N CYS A 41 5.71 -3.75 3.28
CA CYS A 41 6.52 -4.42 2.25
C CYS A 41 7.78 -5.06 2.86
N GLN A 42 8.47 -4.37 3.75
CA GLN A 42 9.64 -4.92 4.44
C GLN A 42 9.31 -6.15 5.30
N GLU A 43 8.16 -6.15 5.97
CA GLU A 43 7.68 -7.31 6.73
C GLU A 43 7.35 -8.49 5.81
N ILE A 44 6.69 -8.24 4.67
CA ILE A 44 6.39 -9.29 3.68
C ILE A 44 7.69 -9.90 3.13
N VAL A 45 8.68 -9.08 2.76
CA VAL A 45 9.97 -9.58 2.25
C VAL A 45 10.71 -10.42 3.30
N LYS A 46 10.58 -10.08 4.59
CA LYS A 46 11.15 -10.89 5.68
C LYS A 46 10.43 -12.23 5.85
N GLU A 47 9.11 -12.26 5.74
CA GLU A 47 8.31 -13.48 5.96
C GLU A 47 8.23 -14.38 4.70
N SER A 48 8.27 -13.82 3.50
CA SER A 48 8.31 -14.56 2.22
C SER A 48 9.27 -13.89 1.23
N PRO A 49 10.57 -14.20 1.31
CA PRO A 49 11.61 -13.54 0.52
C PRO A 49 11.50 -13.81 -0.99
N ASN A 50 10.80 -14.88 -1.38
CA ASN A 50 10.61 -15.26 -2.79
C ASN A 50 9.37 -14.60 -3.42
N THR A 51 8.51 -13.96 -2.63
CA THR A 51 7.31 -13.29 -3.13
C THR A 51 7.66 -11.91 -3.69
N LYS A 52 7.33 -11.67 -4.96
CA LYS A 52 7.48 -10.35 -5.59
C LYS A 52 6.30 -9.46 -5.23
N ILE A 53 6.58 -8.30 -4.67
CA ILE A 53 5.54 -7.32 -4.32
C ILE A 53 5.31 -6.38 -5.50
N VAL A 54 4.04 -6.20 -5.87
CA VAL A 54 3.61 -5.21 -6.84
C VAL A 54 2.74 -4.19 -6.12
N LEU A 55 3.14 -2.93 -6.11
CA LEU A 55 2.35 -1.84 -5.54
C LEU A 55 1.46 -1.23 -6.62
N SER A 56 0.14 -1.33 -6.41
CA SER A 56 -0.84 -0.65 -7.24
C SER A 56 -1.08 0.77 -6.72
N LYS A 57 -1.09 1.74 -7.64
CA LYS A 57 -1.39 3.14 -7.31
C LYS A 57 -2.81 3.29 -6.78
N VAL A 58 -2.99 4.24 -5.86
CA VAL A 58 -4.30 4.61 -5.34
C VAL A 58 -5.07 5.37 -6.42
N ILE A 59 -6.33 4.98 -6.65
CA ILE A 59 -7.21 5.61 -7.62
C ILE A 59 -7.90 6.85 -7.03
N THR A 60 -8.25 7.82 -7.88
CA THR A 60 -9.06 8.98 -7.48
C THR A 60 -10.47 8.56 -7.09
N ARG A 61 -11.11 9.37 -6.24
CA ARG A 61 -12.46 9.12 -5.72
C ARG A 61 -13.41 10.15 -6.25
N SER A 62 -14.32 9.74 -7.13
CA SER A 62 -15.34 10.62 -7.70
C SER A 62 -16.30 11.20 -6.65
N ASP A 63 -16.45 10.50 -5.52
CA ASP A 63 -17.32 10.92 -4.41
C ASP A 63 -16.67 11.92 -3.45
N ASP A 64 -15.35 12.12 -3.50
CA ASP A 64 -14.61 12.98 -2.57
C ASP A 64 -13.36 13.57 -3.23
N SER A 65 -13.57 14.60 -4.04
CA SER A 65 -12.50 15.31 -4.78
C SER A 65 -11.51 16.03 -3.86
N SER A 66 -11.84 16.22 -2.57
CA SER A 66 -10.92 16.82 -1.59
C SER A 66 -9.69 15.94 -1.34
N LEU A 67 -9.76 14.65 -1.69
CA LEU A 67 -8.67 13.70 -1.54
C LEU A 67 -7.71 13.67 -2.73
N ASP A 68 -8.06 14.27 -3.88
CA ASP A 68 -7.29 14.14 -5.12
C ASP A 68 -5.84 14.62 -4.99
N SER A 69 -5.60 15.72 -4.29
CA SER A 69 -4.25 16.24 -4.04
C SER A 69 -3.42 15.26 -3.19
N LYS A 70 -4.03 14.70 -2.14
CA LYS A 70 -3.39 13.69 -1.28
C LYS A 70 -3.13 12.38 -2.03
N ILE A 71 -4.04 11.97 -2.92
CA ILE A 71 -3.88 10.78 -3.77
C ILE A 71 -2.71 10.96 -4.73
N LYS A 72 -2.62 12.12 -5.40
CA LYS A 72 -1.49 12.46 -6.28
C LYS A 72 -0.17 12.45 -5.52
N GLU A 73 -0.13 13.07 -4.35
CA GLU A 73 1.07 13.10 -3.51
C GLU A 73 1.47 11.69 -3.05
N LEU A 74 0.53 10.88 -2.58
CA LEU A 74 0.79 9.50 -2.18
C LEU A 74 1.34 8.67 -3.33
N ASN A 75 0.72 8.75 -4.51
CA ASN A 75 1.19 8.02 -5.70
C ASN A 75 2.59 8.47 -6.14
N CYS A 76 2.95 9.73 -5.96
CA CYS A 76 4.30 10.22 -6.20
C CYS A 76 5.30 9.55 -5.25
N LYS A 77 4.98 9.47 -3.95
CA LYS A 77 5.83 8.83 -2.94
C LYS A 77 5.98 7.32 -3.12
N LEU A 78 4.95 6.64 -3.63
CA LEU A 78 4.99 5.20 -3.92
C LEU A 78 5.74 4.84 -5.22
N SER A 79 6.06 5.85 -6.05
CA SER A 79 6.78 5.66 -7.32
C SER A 79 8.29 5.94 -7.19
N GLN A 80 8.77 6.22 -5.98
CA GLN A 80 10.19 6.42 -5.63
C GLN A 80 10.78 5.12 -5.10
#